data_AF-A0AAU3B805-F1
#
_entry.id   AF-A0AAU3B805-F1
#
_cell.length_a   1.000
_cell.length_b   1.000
_cell.length_c   1.000
_cell.angle_alpha   90.00
_cell.angle_beta   90.00
_cell.angle_gamma   90.00
#
_symmetry.space_group_name_H-M   'P 1'
#
loop_
_entity.id
_entity.type
_entity.pdbx_description
1 polymer ?
#
loop_
_entity_poly.entity_id
_entity_poly.type
_entity_poly.pdbx_seq_one_letter_code
_entity_poly.pdbx_strand_id
1 'polypeptide(L)'
;MRLSRRFAPVFAAVALVMAVPYDAMPHPRVEGVNAGSRPAAPQPFGAACRTTVTGSHVVAYCHNPYVDTDRVRLHIECARWWDIDTDSAPVDVGPAATVRLTGRCWKEVRAVWITHGT
;
A
#
# COMPACT_ATOMS: atom_id res chain seq x y z
N MET A 1 1.61 52.91 13.27
CA MET A 1 1.52 51.45 13.00
C MET A 1 0.46 51.12 11.94
N ARG A 2 0.60 51.57 10.69
CA ARG A 2 -0.32 51.20 9.58
C ARG A 2 0.40 50.76 8.29
N LEU A 3 1.73 50.70 8.30
CA LEU A 3 2.53 50.32 7.13
C LEU A 3 2.58 48.79 6.94
N SER A 4 2.53 48.01 8.03
CA SER A 4 2.68 46.54 8.01
C SER A 4 1.50 45.79 7.38
N ARG A 5 0.27 46.32 7.48
CA ARG A 5 -0.93 45.67 6.94
C ARG A 5 -1.02 45.69 5.41
N ARG A 6 -0.32 46.61 4.73
CA ARG A 6 -0.35 46.71 3.26
C ARG A 6 0.50 45.67 2.55
N PHE A 7 1.49 45.10 3.23
CA PHE A 7 2.41 44.11 2.65
C PHE A 7 2.00 42.66 2.96
N ALA A 8 1.06 42.46 3.87
CA ALA A 8 0.51 41.15 4.21
C ALA A 8 0.05 40.30 2.99
N PRO A 9 -0.69 40.84 1.99
CA PRO A 9 -1.10 40.03 0.84
C PRO A 9 0.08 39.65 -0.06
N VAL A 10 1.12 40.50 -0.14
CA VAL A 10 2.32 40.23 -0.93
C VAL A 10 3.13 39.09 -0.31
N PHE A 11 3.33 39.11 1.01
CA PHE A 11 4.02 38.03 1.71
C PHE A 11 3.24 36.71 1.64
N ALA A 12 1.91 36.75 1.73
CA ALA A 12 1.08 35.55 1.58
C ALA A 12 1.19 34.94 0.18
N ALA A 13 1.18 35.76 -0.87
CA ALA A 13 1.35 35.30 -2.25
C ALA A 13 2.74 34.66 -2.47
N VAL A 14 3.80 35.29 -1.97
CA VAL A 14 5.17 34.75 -2.08
C VAL A 14 5.31 33.42 -1.34
N ALA A 15 4.75 33.30 -0.13
CA ALA A 15 4.77 32.04 0.62
C ALA A 15 4.04 30.91 -0.11
N LEU A 16 2.89 31.21 -0.76
CA LEU A 16 2.14 30.22 -1.53
C LEU A 16 2.91 29.72 -2.75
N VAL A 17 3.62 30.60 -3.46
CA VAL A 17 4.45 30.24 -4.62
C VAL A 17 5.67 29.40 -4.21
N MET A 18 6.28 29.69 -3.06
CA MET A 18 7.45 28.97 -2.55
C MET A 18 7.08 27.62 -1.90
N ALA A 19 5.84 27.44 -1.48
CA ALA A 19 5.33 26.19 -0.89
C ALA A 19 4.82 25.18 -1.93
N VAL A 20 4.96 25.46 -3.24
CA VAL A 20 4.61 24.51 -4.29
C VAL A 20 5.54 23.30 -4.19
N PRO A 21 5.01 22.07 -4.01
CA PRO A 21 5.82 20.88 -3.86
C PRO A 21 6.56 20.62 -5.18
N TYR A 22 7.88 20.65 -5.10
CA TYR A 22 8.78 20.35 -6.23
C TYR A 22 8.59 18.91 -6.76
N ASP A 23 7.89 18.05 -6.01
CA ASP A 23 7.55 16.67 -6.36
C ASP A 23 6.49 16.53 -7.47
N ALA A 24 5.89 17.63 -7.93
CA ALA A 24 4.94 17.60 -9.05
C ALA A 24 5.60 17.63 -10.44
N MET A 25 6.94 17.54 -10.55
CA MET A 25 7.60 17.48 -11.85
C MET A 25 7.28 16.15 -12.57
N PRO A 26 6.65 16.19 -13.76
CA PRO A 26 6.48 15.00 -14.57
C PRO A 26 7.85 14.52 -15.03
N HIS A 27 8.23 13.33 -14.59
CA HIS A 27 9.44 12.68 -15.07
C HIS A 27 9.23 12.38 -16.56
N PRO A 28 10.16 12.74 -17.45
CA PRO A 28 10.07 12.35 -18.85
C PRO A 28 10.07 10.82 -18.90
N ARG A 29 8.95 10.24 -19.35
CA ARG A 29 8.91 8.84 -19.72
C ARG A 29 9.86 8.69 -20.91
N VAL A 30 11.02 8.11 -20.68
CA VAL A 30 11.83 7.55 -21.76
C VAL A 30 10.99 6.42 -22.34
N GLU A 31 10.38 6.66 -23.50
CA GLU A 31 9.85 5.59 -24.34
C GLU A 31 11.06 4.78 -24.83
N GLY A 32 11.49 3.85 -23.98
CA GLY A 32 12.43 2.82 -24.35
C GLY A 32 11.77 1.94 -25.42
N VAL A 33 12.10 2.24 -26.67
CA VAL A 33 11.94 1.35 -27.82
C VAL A 33 12.54 0.00 -27.44
N ASN A 34 11.70 -0.97 -27.12
CA ASN A 34 11.89 -2.42 -27.25
C ASN A 34 10.64 -3.13 -26.69
N ALA A 35 9.59 -3.18 -27.50
CA ALA A 35 8.44 -4.07 -27.29
C ALA A 35 8.81 -5.54 -27.65
N GLY A 36 9.97 -6.00 -27.19
CA GLY A 36 10.30 -7.41 -27.11
C GLY A 36 9.75 -7.94 -25.80
N SER A 37 9.05 -9.07 -25.84
CA SER A 37 8.49 -9.80 -24.69
C SER A 37 9.42 -9.69 -23.47
N ARG A 38 9.07 -8.82 -22.52
CA ARG A 38 9.77 -8.75 -21.24
C ARG A 38 9.63 -10.16 -20.63
N PRO A 39 10.73 -10.87 -20.32
CA PRO A 39 10.62 -12.15 -19.62
C PRO A 39 9.76 -11.89 -18.37
N ALA A 40 8.79 -12.77 -18.12
CA ALA A 40 7.98 -12.69 -16.91
C ALA A 40 8.95 -12.50 -15.75
N ALA A 41 8.78 -11.42 -14.99
CA ALA A 41 9.62 -11.19 -13.81
C ALA A 41 9.59 -12.49 -12.98
N PRO A 42 10.75 -12.95 -12.47
CA PRO A 42 10.80 -14.17 -11.66
C PRO A 42 9.66 -14.12 -10.66
N GLN A 43 8.77 -15.11 -10.70
CA GLN A 43 7.66 -15.13 -9.78
C GLN A 43 8.28 -15.25 -8.38
N PRO A 44 8.06 -14.28 -7.49
CA PRO A 44 8.64 -14.35 -6.16
C PRO A 44 8.18 -15.65 -5.51
N PHE A 45 9.12 -16.35 -4.90
CA PHE A 45 8.82 -17.50 -4.05
C PHE A 45 7.87 -17.05 -2.92
N GLY A 46 6.86 -17.86 -2.60
CA GLY A 46 5.91 -17.57 -1.52
C GLY A 46 4.49 -18.09 -1.79
N ALA A 47 3.67 -18.15 -0.75
CA ALA A 47 2.29 -18.58 -0.82
C ALA A 47 1.48 -17.72 -1.79
N ALA A 48 0.64 -18.33 -2.60
CA ALA A 48 -0.33 -17.63 -3.42
C ALA A 48 -1.52 -17.20 -2.54
N CYS A 49 -1.69 -15.89 -2.36
CA CYS A 49 -2.75 -15.34 -1.53
C CYS A 49 -3.87 -14.69 -2.34
N ARG A 50 -5.12 -14.90 -1.92
CA ARG A 50 -6.31 -14.21 -2.42
C ARG A 50 -7.05 -13.55 -1.28
N THR A 51 -7.33 -12.26 -1.42
CA THR A 51 -8.05 -11.44 -0.45
C THR A 51 -9.46 -11.12 -0.94
N THR A 52 -10.41 -11.10 -0.02
CA THR A 52 -11.79 -10.66 -0.24
C THR A 52 -12.16 -9.66 0.84
N VAL A 53 -12.76 -8.55 0.44
CA VAL A 53 -13.27 -7.51 1.34
C VAL A 53 -14.80 -7.49 1.24
N THR A 54 -15.48 -7.61 2.38
CA THR A 54 -16.93 -7.50 2.49
C THR A 54 -17.28 -6.46 3.54
N GLY A 55 -17.62 -5.24 3.08
CA GLY A 55 -17.85 -4.10 3.95
C GLY A 55 -16.60 -3.76 4.77
N SER A 56 -16.68 -3.96 6.09
CA SER A 56 -15.59 -3.70 7.03
C SER A 56 -14.68 -4.90 7.30
N HIS A 57 -15.00 -6.07 6.75
CA HIS A 57 -14.30 -7.34 7.04
C HIS A 57 -13.43 -7.78 5.88
N VAL A 58 -12.29 -8.39 6.23
CA VAL A 58 -11.30 -8.91 5.29
C VAL A 58 -11.07 -10.38 5.58
N VAL A 59 -11.06 -11.20 4.53
CA VAL A 59 -10.63 -12.60 4.58
C VAL A 59 -9.57 -12.82 3.52
N ALA A 60 -8.46 -13.46 3.90
CA ALA A 60 -7.42 -13.87 2.98
C ALA A 60 -7.20 -15.39 3.08
N TYR A 61 -7.09 -16.05 1.94
CA TYR A 61 -6.64 -17.44 1.86
C TYR A 61 -5.28 -17.47 1.16
N CYS A 62 -4.29 -18.06 1.82
CA CYS A 62 -2.94 -18.22 1.30
C CYS A 62 -2.61 -19.70 1.20
N HIS A 63 -2.28 -20.16 -0.01
CA HIS A 63 -1.86 -21.52 -0.27
C HIS A 63 -0.39 -21.55 -0.68
N ASN A 64 0.42 -22.38 -0.01
CA ASN A 64 1.83 -22.54 -0.33
C ASN A 64 2.05 -23.79 -1.19
N PRO A 65 2.34 -23.64 -2.50
CA PRO A 65 2.63 -24.78 -3.37
C PRO A 65 4.08 -25.30 -3.26
N TYR A 66 4.91 -24.69 -2.40
CA TYR A 66 6.34 -24.95 -2.32
C TYR A 66 6.73 -25.81 -1.12
N VAL A 67 7.99 -26.24 -1.10
CA VAL A 67 8.58 -27.12 -0.07
C VAL A 67 9.08 -26.38 1.16
N ASP A 68 9.38 -25.09 1.05
CA ASP A 68 9.76 -24.27 2.20
C ASP A 68 8.55 -23.55 2.76
N THR A 69 8.56 -23.28 4.07
CA THR A 69 7.53 -22.49 4.74
C THR A 69 7.62 -21.03 4.30
N ASP A 70 6.48 -20.41 4.07
CA ASP A 70 6.37 -18.96 3.86
C ASP A 70 5.66 -18.32 5.06
N ARG A 71 6.20 -17.21 5.56
CA ARG A 71 5.60 -16.46 6.67
C ARG A 71 4.78 -15.31 6.13
N VAL A 72 3.45 -15.38 6.24
CA VAL A 72 2.56 -14.32 5.72
C VAL A 72 1.99 -13.45 6.82
N ARG A 73 1.77 -12.17 6.53
CA ARG A 73 1.04 -11.24 7.40
C ARG A 73 -0.02 -10.47 6.61
N LEU A 74 -1.22 -10.37 7.18
CA LEU A 74 -2.31 -9.56 6.66
C LEU A 74 -2.22 -8.13 7.18
N HIS A 75 -2.28 -7.17 6.26
CA HIS A 75 -2.33 -5.75 6.55
C HIS A 75 -3.62 -5.15 6.01
N ILE A 76 -4.26 -4.31 6.81
CA ILE A 76 -5.52 -3.65 6.48
C ILE A 76 -5.39 -2.17 6.80
N GLU A 77 -5.45 -1.35 5.76
CA GLU A 77 -5.55 0.10 5.89
C GLU A 77 -7.03 0.49 5.94
N CYS A 78 -7.42 1.26 6.95
CA CYS A 78 -8.80 1.69 7.19
C CYS A 78 -9.08 3.07 6.57
N ALA A 79 -10.30 3.25 6.08
CA ALA A 79 -10.67 4.42 5.27
C ALA A 79 -10.82 5.72 6.07
N ARG A 80 -10.95 5.64 7.39
CA ARG A 80 -11.16 6.79 8.28
C ARG A 80 -9.94 6.97 9.17
N TRP A 81 -9.51 8.22 9.36
CA TRP A 81 -8.32 8.55 10.16
C TRP A 81 -8.42 8.12 11.64
N TRP A 82 -9.65 7.98 12.17
CA TRP A 82 -9.92 7.53 13.54
C TRP A 82 -10.05 6.01 13.65
N ASP A 83 -10.15 5.31 12.52
CA ASP A 83 -10.20 3.86 12.44
C ASP A 83 -8.78 3.39 12.16
N ILE A 84 -8.11 2.88 13.19
CA ILE A 84 -6.68 2.59 13.12
C ILE A 84 -6.44 1.36 12.26
N ASP A 85 -5.46 1.45 11.36
CA ASP A 85 -5.01 0.35 10.51
C ASP A 85 -4.67 -0.89 11.36
N THR A 86 -4.97 -2.07 10.82
CA THR A 86 -4.81 -3.33 11.56
C THR A 86 -3.92 -4.31 10.81
N ASP A 87 -2.96 -4.85 11.55
CA ASP A 87 -2.06 -5.90 11.08
C ASP A 87 -2.30 -7.18 11.88
N SER A 88 -2.32 -8.32 11.20
CA SER A 88 -2.33 -9.61 11.89
C SER A 88 -0.97 -9.94 12.49
N ALA A 89 -0.94 -10.90 13.42
CA ALA A 89 0.31 -11.61 13.68
C ALA A 89 0.77 -12.32 12.38
N PRO A 90 2.09 -12.50 12.17
CA PRO A 90 2.58 -13.38 11.12
C PRO A 90 2.07 -14.81 11.32
N VAL A 91 1.82 -15.51 10.22
CA VAL A 91 1.35 -16.89 10.20
C VAL A 91 2.23 -17.68 9.24
N ASP A 92 2.69 -18.84 9.69
CA ASP A 92 3.46 -19.77 8.87
C ASP A 92 2.51 -20.54 7.94
N VAL A 93 2.80 -20.52 6.64
CA VAL A 93 2.16 -21.32 5.60
C VAL A 93 3.13 -22.42 5.21
N GLY A 94 3.00 -23.58 5.86
CA GLY A 94 3.86 -24.73 5.58
C GLY A 94 3.66 -25.34 4.18
N PRO A 95 4.44 -26.37 3.83
CA PRO A 95 4.40 -26.98 2.50
C PRO A 95 3.04 -27.58 2.16
N ALA A 96 2.54 -27.30 0.96
CA ALA A 96 1.21 -27.71 0.49
C ALA A 96 0.04 -27.31 1.42
N ALA A 97 0.25 -26.38 2.34
CA ALA A 97 -0.75 -25.95 3.30
C ALA A 97 -1.57 -24.76 2.78
N THR A 98 -2.77 -24.60 3.33
CA THR A 98 -3.61 -23.41 3.14
C THR A 98 -3.98 -22.83 4.49
N VAL A 99 -3.75 -21.54 4.67
CA VAL A 99 -4.14 -20.80 5.87
C VAL A 99 -5.23 -19.77 5.55
N ARG A 100 -6.00 -19.42 6.57
CA ARG A 100 -6.99 -18.33 6.52
C ARG A 100 -6.59 -17.22 7.48
N LEU A 101 -6.39 -16.01 6.95
CA LEU A 101 -6.23 -14.81 7.75
C LEU A 101 -7.52 -13.99 7.72
N THR A 102 -7.83 -13.34 8.83
CA THR A 102 -9.02 -12.49 8.95
C THR A 102 -8.68 -11.22 9.70
N GLY A 103 -9.32 -10.12 9.33
CA GLY A 103 -9.24 -8.87 10.07
C GLY A 103 -10.39 -7.96 9.70
N ARG A 104 -10.45 -6.77 10.29
CA ARG A 104 -11.52 -5.82 10.04
C ARG A 104 -11.11 -4.41 10.43
N CYS A 105 -11.74 -3.44 9.78
CA CYS A 105 -11.82 -2.06 10.25
C CYS A 105 -13.10 -1.87 11.09
N TRP A 106 -13.20 -0.80 11.86
CA TRP A 106 -14.48 -0.42 12.45
C TRP A 106 -15.51 -0.04 11.39
N LYS A 107 -15.09 0.72 10.37
CA LYS A 107 -15.93 1.28 9.31
C LYS A 107 -15.58 0.71 7.94
N GLU A 108 -14.99 1.45 7.01
CA GLU A 108 -14.67 0.95 5.67
C GLU A 108 -13.18 0.60 5.55
N VAL A 109 -12.86 -0.45 4.78
CA VAL A 109 -11.49 -0.79 4.41
C VAL A 109 -11.05 0.07 3.23
N ARG A 110 -9.87 0.68 3.29
CA ARG A 110 -9.25 1.43 2.18
C ARG A 110 -8.40 0.52 1.30
N ALA A 111 -7.51 -0.25 1.91
CA ALA A 111 -6.61 -1.15 1.20
C ALA A 111 -6.30 -2.39 2.03
N VAL A 112 -5.92 -3.48 1.33
CA VAL A 112 -5.52 -4.75 1.93
C VAL A 112 -4.34 -5.30 1.15
N TRP A 113 -3.32 -5.76 1.85
CA TRP A 113 -2.22 -6.50 1.24
C TRP A 113 -1.69 -7.58 2.15
N ILE A 114 -0.94 -8.51 1.56
CA ILE A 114 -0.19 -9.55 2.26
C ILE A 114 1.29 -9.23 2.10
N THR A 115 2.04 -9.32 3.19
CA THR A 115 3.50 -9.38 3.11
C THR A 115 3.97 -10.80 3.34
N HIS A 116 5.07 -11.14 2.68
CA HIS A 116 5.76 -12.42 2.77
C HIS A 116 7.08 -12.21 3.52
N GLY A 117 7.44 -13.20 4.33
CA GLY A 117 8.67 -13.28 5.09
C GLY A 117 9.24 -14.68 4.98
N THR A 118 10.56 -14.76 5.04
CA THR A 118 11.30 -16.03 5.16
C THR A 118 11.24 -16.56 6.58
#